data_AF-A0A8S3WNK7-F1
#
_entry.id   AF-A0A8S3WNK7-F1
#
_cell.length_a   1.000
_cell.length_b   1.000
_cell.length_c   1.000
_cell.angle_alpha   90.00
_cell.angle_beta   90.00
_cell.angle_gamma   90.00
#
_symmetry.space_group_name_H-M   'P 1'
#
loop_
_entity.id
_entity.type
_entity.pdbx_description
1 polymer ?
#
loop_
_entity_poly.entity_id
_entity_poly.type
_entity_poly.pdbx_seq_one_letter_code
_entity_poly.pdbx_strand_id
1 'polypeptide(L)'
;MVTDLNLNTFSLRDVTGTYFPLVFENDDKSLACSSIALRGNEGTMLNDSEREIISSMLIENKDMFTPGGEATTFELHRINTGDNAPIAVPPYRLTPAKKEIVRAELDKMLEQKIIEEAESEWTSPVVCPRKMKKHDFVIQRHR
;
A
#
# COMPACT_ATOMS: atom_id res chain seq x y z
N MET A 1 12.93 15.21 -17.64
CA MET A 1 11.45 15.11 -17.62
C MET A 1 10.89 16.40 -18.17
N VAL A 2 10.05 16.30 -19.19
CA VAL A 2 9.41 17.45 -19.86
C VAL A 2 7.91 17.33 -19.63
N THR A 3 7.33 18.36 -19.03
CA THR A 3 5.91 18.42 -18.68
C THR A 3 5.24 19.52 -19.48
N ASP A 4 4.32 19.14 -20.35
CA ASP A 4 3.43 20.08 -21.03
C ASP A 4 2.09 20.09 -20.30
N LEU A 5 1.90 21.13 -19.47
CA LEU A 5 0.70 21.29 -18.66
C LEU A 5 -0.53 21.70 -19.48
N ASN A 6 -0.34 22.26 -20.68
CA ASN A 6 -1.46 22.63 -21.55
C ASN A 6 -2.04 21.41 -22.26
N LEU A 7 -1.18 20.46 -22.61
CA LEU A 7 -1.57 19.21 -23.25
C LEU A 7 -1.78 18.06 -22.25
N ASN A 8 -1.53 18.30 -20.96
CA ASN A 8 -1.52 17.28 -19.90
C ASN A 8 -0.65 16.07 -20.28
N THR A 9 0.46 16.32 -20.97
CA THR A 9 1.40 15.30 -21.44
C THR A 9 2.70 15.37 -20.67
N PHE A 10 3.20 14.20 -20.31
CA PHE A 10 4.43 14.02 -19.55
C PHE A 10 5.36 13.21 -20.43
N SER A 11 6.65 13.56 -20.50
CA SER A 11 7.61 12.78 -21.29
C SER A 11 9.00 12.77 -20.65
N LEU A 12 9.75 11.70 -20.90
CA LEU A 12 11.19 11.66 -20.64
C LEU A 12 11.93 12.04 -21.91
N ARG A 13 13.03 12.79 -21.75
CA ARG A 13 13.90 13.17 -22.85
C ARG A 13 15.26 12.54 -22.62
N ASP A 14 15.77 11.82 -23.59
CA ASP A 14 17.13 11.27 -23.53
C ASP A 14 18.18 12.33 -23.91
N VAL A 15 19.46 11.95 -23.78
CA VAL A 15 20.61 12.78 -24.16
C VAL A 15 20.67 13.08 -25.66
N THR A 16 20.03 12.25 -26.50
CA THR A 16 19.91 12.46 -27.96
C THR A 16 18.73 13.35 -28.35
N GLY A 17 17.90 13.74 -27.39
CA GLY A 17 16.76 14.63 -27.57
C GLY A 17 15.46 13.93 -27.98
N THR A 18 15.41 12.60 -27.97
CA THR A 18 14.22 11.80 -28.23
C THR A 18 13.25 11.90 -27.05
N TYR A 19 11.95 12.02 -27.34
CA TYR A 19 10.90 12.12 -26.33
C TYR A 19 10.18 10.78 -26.18
N PHE A 20 10.06 10.32 -24.95
CA PHE A 20 9.32 9.12 -24.55
C PHE A 20 8.08 9.55 -23.76
N PRO A 21 6.87 9.43 -24.33
CA PRO A 21 5.65 9.83 -23.63
C PRO A 21 5.39 8.94 -22.42
N LEU A 22 5.19 9.56 -21.27
CA LEU A 22 4.72 8.93 -20.05
C LEU A 22 3.19 8.96 -20.08
N VAL A 23 2.59 7.81 -20.39
CA VAL A 23 1.15 7.59 -20.32
C VAL A 23 0.84 6.95 -18.98
N PHE A 24 0.03 7.61 -18.16
CA PHE A 24 -0.46 7.01 -16.93
C PHE A 24 -1.58 6.01 -17.26
N GLU A 25 -1.57 4.85 -16.60
CA GLU A 25 -2.68 3.91 -16.67
C GLU A 25 -3.93 4.55 -16.04
N ASN A 26 -4.91 4.89 -16.87
CA ASN A 26 -6.22 5.40 -16.44
C ASN A 26 -7.14 4.24 -16.01
N ASP A 27 -6.64 3.28 -15.22
CA ASP A 27 -7.47 2.18 -14.73
C ASP A 27 -8.05 2.56 -13.35
N ASP A 28 -9.35 2.80 -13.31
CA ASP A 28 -10.17 3.08 -12.10
C ASP A 28 -10.26 1.85 -11.16
N LYS A 29 -9.55 0.78 -11.50
CA LYS A 29 -9.43 -0.45 -10.72
C LYS A 29 -8.24 -0.30 -9.79
N SER A 30 -8.42 -0.69 -8.53
CA SER A 30 -7.32 -0.72 -7.56
C SER A 30 -6.12 -1.43 -8.19
N LEU A 31 -4.95 -0.79 -8.19
CA LEU A 31 -3.67 -1.42 -8.52
C LEU A 31 -3.49 -2.66 -7.65
N ALA A 32 -3.97 -3.79 -8.15
CA ALA A 32 -3.68 -5.10 -7.62
C ALA A 32 -2.38 -5.52 -8.28
N CYS A 33 -1.26 -5.24 -7.62
CA CYS A 33 0.00 -5.94 -7.88
C CYS A 33 -0.21 -7.40 -7.46
N SER A 34 -0.80 -8.20 -8.34
CA SER A 34 -1.04 -9.62 -8.07
C SER A 34 -1.00 -10.49 -9.31
N SER A 35 -0.56 -9.95 -10.46
CA SER A 35 -0.41 -10.79 -11.64
C SER A 35 0.98 -11.40 -11.64
N ILE A 36 1.02 -12.63 -11.14
CA ILE A 36 2.10 -13.65 -11.24
C ILE A 36 2.60 -13.85 -12.69
N ALA A 37 1.98 -13.18 -13.66
CA ALA A 37 2.39 -13.09 -15.05
C ALA A 37 2.07 -11.69 -15.61
N LEU A 38 2.76 -11.32 -16.68
CA LEU A 38 2.50 -10.10 -17.43
C LEU A 38 1.09 -10.10 -18.03
N ARG A 39 0.30 -9.05 -17.77
CA ARG A 39 -1.01 -8.84 -18.42
C ARG A 39 -0.83 -8.64 -19.92
N GLY A 40 -1.89 -8.85 -20.72
CA GLY A 40 -1.83 -8.72 -22.18
C GLY A 40 -1.42 -7.33 -22.69
N ASN A 41 -1.63 -6.29 -21.89
CA ASN A 41 -1.26 -4.90 -22.19
C ASN A 41 0.07 -4.44 -21.56
N GLU A 42 0.71 -5.27 -20.74
CA GLU A 42 2.03 -4.98 -20.15
C GLU A 42 3.15 -5.40 -21.14
N GLY A 43 4.38 -4.91 -21.02
CA GLY A 43 5.50 -5.42 -21.82
C GLY A 43 5.31 -5.42 -23.35
N THR A 44 4.51 -4.49 -23.90
CA THR A 44 4.24 -4.39 -25.36
C THR A 44 5.45 -4.03 -26.21
N MET A 45 6.53 -3.57 -25.57
CA MET A 45 7.81 -3.24 -26.20
C MET A 45 8.78 -4.43 -26.23
N LEU A 46 8.37 -5.59 -25.71
CA LEU A 46 9.17 -6.81 -25.66
C LEU A 46 8.78 -7.76 -26.79
N ASN A 47 9.76 -8.51 -27.27
CA ASN A 47 9.50 -9.61 -28.21
C ASN A 47 8.83 -10.79 -27.48
N ASP A 48 8.17 -11.68 -28.23
CA ASP A 48 7.44 -12.82 -27.66
C ASP A 48 8.33 -13.71 -26.77
N SER A 49 9.59 -13.91 -27.16
CA SER A 49 10.58 -14.67 -26.39
C SER A 49 10.98 -13.99 -25.07
N GLU A 50 11.17 -12.68 -25.08
CA GLU A 50 11.53 -11.90 -23.89
C GLU A 50 10.37 -11.87 -22.89
N ARG A 51 9.15 -11.75 -23.41
CA ARG A 51 7.93 -11.82 -22.64
C ARG A 51 7.76 -13.17 -21.94
N GLU A 52 8.12 -14.26 -22.60
CA GLU A 52 8.09 -15.62 -22.04
C GLU A 52 9.14 -15.83 -20.94
N ILE A 53 10.33 -15.23 -21.09
CA ILE A 53 11.37 -15.25 -20.05
C ILE A 53 10.89 -14.50 -18.80
N ILE A 54 10.30 -13.32 -18.95
CA ILE A 54 9.81 -12.56 -17.79
C ILE A 54 8.61 -13.26 -17.15
N SER A 55 7.68 -13.80 -17.94
CA SER A 55 6.53 -14.51 -17.39
C SER A 55 6.95 -15.75 -16.60
N SER A 56 7.91 -16.53 -17.10
CA SER A 56 8.46 -17.68 -16.38
C SER A 56 9.19 -17.28 -15.09
N MET A 57 9.98 -16.21 -15.11
CA MET A 57 10.66 -15.68 -13.92
C MET A 57 9.67 -15.19 -12.84
N LEU A 58 8.57 -14.52 -13.23
CA LEU A 58 7.52 -14.08 -12.31
C LEU A 58 6.76 -15.26 -11.68
N ILE A 59 6.56 -16.34 -12.44
CA ILE A 59 5.94 -17.56 -11.94
C ILE A 59 6.88 -18.29 -10.98
N GLU A 60 8.16 -18.38 -11.31
CA GLU A 60 9.19 -19.03 -10.49
C GLU A 60 9.33 -18.34 -9.12
N ASN A 61 9.33 -17.00 -9.09
CA ASN A 61 9.48 -16.19 -7.88
C ASN A 61 8.13 -15.69 -7.35
N LYS A 62 7.07 -16.47 -7.55
CA LYS A 62 5.70 -16.09 -7.20
C LYS A 62 5.57 -15.69 -5.72
N ASP A 63 6.28 -16.37 -4.84
CA ASP A 63 6.34 -16.11 -3.40
C ASP A 63 6.83 -14.70 -3.06
N MET A 64 7.78 -14.17 -3.82
CA MET A 64 8.29 -12.80 -3.65
C MET A 64 7.28 -11.73 -4.09
N PHE A 65 6.47 -12.04 -5.10
CA PHE A 65 5.53 -11.09 -5.71
C PHE A 65 4.10 -11.23 -5.20
N THR A 66 3.80 -12.24 -4.36
CA THR A 66 2.48 -12.34 -3.71
C THR A 66 2.30 -11.22 -2.68
N PRO A 67 1.22 -10.41 -2.78
CA PRO A 67 0.92 -9.41 -1.77
C PRO A 67 0.54 -10.08 -0.45
N GLY A 68 1.08 -9.56 0.65
CA GLY A 68 0.83 -10.10 2.00
C GLY A 68 1.85 -11.16 2.41
N GLY A 69 3.13 -10.79 2.44
CA GLY A 69 4.18 -11.63 3.05
C GLY A 69 4.04 -11.69 4.58
N GLU A 70 4.57 -12.77 5.16
CA GLU A 70 4.62 -12.94 6.61
C GLU A 70 5.65 -12.00 7.26
N ALA A 71 5.50 -11.74 8.56
CA ALA A 71 6.49 -10.99 9.32
C ALA A 71 7.84 -11.73 9.32
N THR A 72 8.92 -10.99 9.04
CA THR A 72 10.27 -11.56 9.05
C THR A 72 10.68 -11.93 10.47
N THR A 73 11.13 -13.16 10.68
CA THR A 73 11.67 -13.64 11.96
C THR A 73 13.10 -13.18 12.24
N PHE A 74 13.74 -12.51 11.27
CA PHE A 74 15.16 -12.17 11.32
C PHE A 74 15.52 -11.12 12.37
N GLU A 75 14.64 -10.15 12.63
CA GLU A 75 14.92 -9.07 13.57
C GLU A 75 13.64 -8.51 14.19
N LEU A 76 13.68 -8.25 15.50
CA LEU A 76 12.61 -7.57 16.24
C LEU A 76 12.94 -6.09 16.35
N HIS A 77 12.12 -5.24 15.74
CA HIS A 77 12.31 -3.80 15.80
C HIS A 77 11.94 -3.24 17.19
N ARG A 78 12.93 -2.70 17.91
CA ARG A 78 12.72 -2.02 19.19
C ARG A 78 12.63 -0.52 19.00
N ILE A 79 11.49 0.07 19.41
CA ILE A 79 11.31 1.52 19.45
C ILE A 79 11.94 2.04 20.75
N ASN A 80 12.92 2.95 20.63
CA ASN A 80 13.54 3.59 21.79
C ASN A 80 12.76 4.87 22.16
N THR A 81 12.05 4.84 23.28
CA THR A 81 11.24 5.96 23.78
C THR A 81 12.04 6.97 24.63
N GLY A 82 13.30 6.69 24.96
CA GLY A 82 14.13 7.54 25.82
C GLY A 82 13.46 7.79 27.18
N ASP A 83 13.51 9.03 27.66
CA ASP A 83 12.94 9.47 28.95
C ASP A 83 11.46 9.92 28.85
N ASN A 84 10.79 9.65 27.73
CA ASN A 84 9.41 10.09 27.53
C ASN A 84 8.43 9.23 28.33
N ALA A 85 7.61 9.89 29.15
CA ALA A 85 6.54 9.23 29.90
C ALA A 85 5.40 8.74 28.99
N PRO A 86 4.69 7.66 29.37
CA PRO A 86 3.53 7.17 28.63
C PRO A 86 2.45 8.21 28.40
N ILE A 87 1.90 8.24 27.18
CA ILE A 87 0.78 9.10 26.79
C ILE A 87 -0.44 8.22 26.53
N ALA A 88 -1.48 8.40 27.35
CA ALA A 88 -2.77 7.75 27.19
C ALA A 88 -3.87 8.76 26.85
N VAL A 89 -4.38 8.70 25.62
CA VAL A 89 -5.52 9.50 25.18
C VAL A 89 -6.77 8.63 25.03
N PRO A 90 -7.93 9.05 25.58
CA PRO A 90 -9.17 8.29 25.48
C PRO A 90 -9.68 8.23 24.03
N PRO A 91 -10.32 7.12 23.62
CA PRO A 91 -10.91 7.00 22.28
C PRO A 91 -12.00 8.03 22.01
N TYR A 92 -12.08 8.52 20.77
CA TYR A 92 -13.18 9.38 20.35
C TYR A 92 -14.50 8.63 20.22
N ARG A 93 -15.62 9.34 20.42
CA ARG A 93 -16.95 8.79 20.21
C ARG A 93 -17.19 8.53 18.71
N LEU A 94 -17.59 7.31 18.39
CA LEU A 94 -17.98 6.89 17.04
C LEU A 94 -19.49 6.73 16.94
N THR A 95 -20.05 7.03 15.78
CA THR A 95 -21.44 6.70 15.46
C THR A 95 -21.58 5.18 15.29
N PRO A 96 -22.79 4.59 15.51
CA PRO A 96 -22.99 3.14 15.41
C PRO A 96 -22.49 2.55 14.09
N ALA A 97 -22.81 3.17 12.95
CA ALA A 97 -22.35 2.73 11.64
C ALA A 97 -20.82 2.72 11.50
N LYS A 98 -20.13 3.75 12.01
CA LYS A 98 -18.66 3.79 11.99
C LYS A 98 -18.05 2.74 12.91
N LYS A 99 -18.68 2.47 14.05
CA LYS A 99 -18.22 1.46 15.00
C LYS A 99 -18.25 0.06 14.40
N GLU A 100 -19.27 -0.25 13.62
CA GLU A 100 -19.39 -1.54 12.90
C GLU A 100 -18.30 -1.70 11.84
N ILE A 101 -18.04 -0.65 11.06
CA ILE A 101 -16.96 -0.65 10.07
C ILE A 101 -15.59 -0.86 10.75
N VAL A 102 -15.31 -0.14 11.84
CA VAL A 102 -14.04 -0.28 12.56
C VAL A 102 -13.89 -1.68 13.13
N ARG A 103 -14.96 -2.26 13.68
CA ARG A 103 -14.92 -3.65 14.19
C ARG A 103 -14.60 -4.65 13.08
N ALA A 104 -15.28 -4.56 11.95
CA ALA A 104 -15.04 -5.47 10.83
C ALA A 104 -13.58 -5.44 10.33
N GLU A 105 -12.97 -4.24 10.28
CA GLU A 105 -11.56 -4.14 9.87
C GLU A 105 -10.60 -4.59 10.99
N LEU A 106 -10.93 -4.39 12.27
CA LEU A 106 -10.16 -4.95 13.39
C LEU A 106 -10.18 -6.48 13.38
N ASP A 107 -11.34 -7.10 13.19
CA ASP A 107 -11.49 -8.56 13.13
C ASP A 107 -10.64 -9.15 11.99
N LYS A 108 -10.66 -8.50 10.83
CA LYS A 108 -9.80 -8.86 9.69
C LYS A 108 -8.31 -8.71 10.01
N MET A 109 -7.90 -7.63 10.68
CA MET A 109 -6.49 -7.44 11.07
C MET A 109 -6.02 -8.43 12.14
N LEU A 110 -6.92 -8.85 13.04
CA LEU A 110 -6.68 -9.91 14.01
C LEU A 110 -6.51 -11.28 13.31
N GLU A 111 -7.39 -11.62 12.36
CA GLU A 111 -7.28 -12.84 11.56
C GLU A 111 -5.97 -12.89 10.76
N GLN A 112 -5.55 -11.75 10.21
CA GLN A 112 -4.28 -11.60 9.50
C GLN A 112 -3.05 -11.54 10.42
N LYS A 113 -3.22 -11.58 11.76
CA LYS A 113 -2.16 -11.46 12.77
C LYS A 113 -1.31 -10.20 12.62
N ILE A 114 -1.91 -9.12 12.13
CA ILE A 114 -1.27 -7.80 12.02
C ILE A 114 -1.29 -7.09 13.38
N ILE A 115 -2.33 -7.35 14.19
CA ILE A 115 -2.51 -6.79 15.54
C ILE A 115 -2.80 -7.91 16.54
N GLU A 116 -2.59 -7.61 17.82
CA GLU A 116 -2.90 -8.48 18.95
C GLU A 116 -3.55 -7.66 20.08
N GLU A 117 -4.24 -8.35 20.98
CA GLU A 117 -4.76 -7.73 22.20
C GLU A 117 -3.61 -7.48 23.17
N ALA A 118 -3.50 -6.25 23.68
CA ALA A 118 -2.45 -5.85 24.60
C ALA A 118 -2.97 -4.84 25.64
N GLU A 119 -2.43 -4.92 26.86
CA GLU A 119 -2.61 -3.91 27.89
C GLU A 119 -1.40 -2.97 27.88
N SER A 120 -1.61 -1.71 27.52
CA SER A 120 -0.54 -0.73 27.34
C SER A 120 -0.87 0.59 28.04
N GLU A 121 0.16 1.19 28.65
CA GLU A 121 0.10 2.55 29.20
C GLU A 121 0.06 3.62 28.09
N TRP A 122 0.36 3.24 26.85
CA TRP A 122 0.29 4.10 25.67
C TRP A 122 -1.02 3.86 24.92
N THR A 123 -1.83 4.92 24.77
CA THR A 123 -3.08 4.84 24.01
C THR A 123 -3.24 6.01 23.05
N SER A 124 -3.69 5.69 21.84
CA SER A 124 -3.89 6.65 20.76
C SER A 124 -5.30 6.50 20.20
N PRO A 125 -6.06 7.59 20.01
CA PRO A 125 -7.43 7.48 19.54
C PRO A 125 -7.47 7.12 18.04
N VAL A 126 -8.52 6.39 17.67
CA VAL A 126 -8.81 6.04 16.28
C VAL A 126 -9.71 7.09 15.65
N VAL A 127 -9.38 7.49 14.42
CA VAL A 127 -10.10 8.48 13.63
C VAL A 127 -10.54 7.84 12.31
N CYS A 128 -11.81 7.99 11.95
CA CYS A 128 -12.34 7.52 10.66
C CYS A 128 -12.55 8.73 9.72
N PRO A 129 -11.55 9.08 8.88
CA PRO A 129 -11.70 10.14 7.89
C PRO A 129 -12.78 9.81 6.86
N ARG A 130 -13.39 10.84 6.29
CA ARG A 130 -14.29 10.66 5.14
C ARG A 130 -13.44 10.44 3.90
N LYS A 131 -13.52 9.23 3.35
CA LYS A 131 -12.97 8.88 2.03
C LYS A 131 -14.13 8.46 1.13
N MET A 132 -14.01 8.75 -0.17
CA MET A 132 -15.13 8.62 -1.11
C MET A 132 -15.58 7.17 -1.38
N LYS A 133 -14.64 6.21 -1.41
CA LYS A 133 -14.94 4.82 -1.82
C LYS A 133 -14.59 3.76 -0.76
N LYS A 134 -13.77 4.08 0.24
CA LYS A 134 -13.28 3.11 1.23
C LYS A 134 -13.24 3.75 2.61
N HIS A 135 -13.79 3.06 3.61
CA HIS A 135 -13.63 3.49 4.99
C HIS A 135 -12.32 2.92 5.53
N ASP A 136 -11.31 3.78 5.63
CA ASP A 136 -10.08 3.47 6.36
C ASP A 136 -10.15 4.16 7.73
N PHE A 137 -9.50 3.58 8.74
CA PHE A 137 -9.28 4.24 10.02
C PHE A 137 -7.80 4.60 10.18
N VAL A 138 -7.54 5.67 10.92
CA VAL A 138 -6.22 6.23 11.13
C VAL A 138 -6.00 6.36 12.63
N ILE A 139 -4.81 5.97 13.09
CA ILE A 139 -4.40 6.14 14.49
C ILE A 139 -3.73 7.51 14.61
N GLN A 140 -4.25 8.38 15.47
CA GLN A 140 -3.72 9.72 15.67
C GLN A 140 -2.48 9.71 16.56
N ARG A 141 -1.29 9.63 15.94
CA ARG A 141 -0.03 9.67 16.68
C ARG A 141 0.23 11.05 17.30
N HIS A 142 0.78 11.04 18.51
CA HIS A 142 1.33 12.23 19.15
C HIS A 142 2.67 12.59 18.51
N ARG A 143 2.95 13.90 18.43
CA ARG A 143 4.24 14.42 17.97
C ARG A 143 5.25 14.47 19.10
#